data_AF-A0A7J7GZA7-F1
#
_entry.id   AF-A0A7J7GZA7-F1
#
_cell.length_a   1.000
_cell.length_b   1.000
_cell.length_c   1.000
_cell.angle_alpha   90.00
_cell.angle_beta   90.00
_cell.angle_gamma   90.00
#
_symmetry.space_group_name_H-M   'P 1'
#
loop_
_entity.id
_entity.type
_entity.pdbx_description
1 polymer ?
#
loop_
_entity_poly.entity_id
_entity_poly.type
_entity_poly.pdbx_seq_one_letter_code
_entity_poly.pdbx_strand_id
1 'polypeptide(L)'
;MDNKAELVFMPTPGMGHIVSMVEFAKRLHDQDQRFSITFLLINPFHPPFYNLYVESLAASDTQFRYVHLPPPLPPPPPEQLLLTSPEKNFSDFLESYKSHVRDAIINHVLSFSQLAGLVVDFFYTPMIDIANEFAAPTYIFFPSGAAFLGLMLHLPIRHSLIGAEFTVSDPNSVTHFPSYANPVPTSVLPAFLFNKHGGYTCFLNHARRFIETKGIIVNTFEELESCAVKSLLDSPESPPVYAVGPLLDFAGEAQSGSNRDMIVKWLDEQPPSSVVFLCFGSLWYICPPQLAEIATALEKSGHRFLWSIRRPPPQGEFEIPTDCGGDYEGLLPEGFLKRTENRGMVCGWAPQTTVLGHAAVGGFVSHCGWNSILESLWVGVPIVTWPMYAEQQLNAFEMVVDLDLAVELRLDYRNELGGSGGRVELVAAEEIERAVRCVMDGDILVRKRVREMREKSREAVVEGGSSFGSLKRLVDDMLGRPVIREKTSQI
;
A
#
# COMPACT_ATOMS: atom_id res chain seq x y z
N MET A 1 16.09 -29.21 -20.08
CA MET A 1 15.75 -27.94 -19.41
C MET A 1 14.40 -27.57 -19.95
N ASP A 2 13.35 -27.77 -19.17
CA ASP A 2 11.99 -27.46 -19.62
C ASP A 2 11.89 -25.95 -19.85
N ASN A 3 11.35 -25.55 -21.00
CA ASN A 3 11.31 -24.17 -21.47
C ASN A 3 10.29 -23.38 -20.63
N LYS A 4 10.72 -22.88 -19.47
CA LYS A 4 9.86 -22.10 -18.56
C LYS A 4 9.46 -20.78 -19.21
N ALA A 5 8.24 -20.34 -18.91
CA ALA A 5 7.71 -19.04 -19.32
C ALA A 5 8.27 -17.95 -18.39
N GLU A 6 9.08 -17.03 -18.91
CA GLU A 6 9.66 -15.98 -18.07
C GLU A 6 8.72 -14.79 -17.94
N LEU A 7 8.38 -14.41 -16.71
CA LEU A 7 7.68 -13.19 -16.39
C LEU A 7 8.66 -12.15 -15.83
N VAL A 8 8.52 -10.91 -16.30
CA VAL A 8 9.33 -9.78 -15.82
C VAL A 8 8.49 -8.92 -14.89
N PHE A 9 8.94 -8.76 -13.64
CA PHE A 9 8.25 -8.01 -12.60
C PHE A 9 8.94 -6.65 -12.39
N MET A 10 8.13 -5.59 -12.30
CA MET A 10 8.61 -4.22 -12.16
C MET A 10 7.89 -3.51 -11.00
N PRO A 11 8.39 -3.67 -9.76
CA PRO A 11 7.81 -3.01 -8.60
C PRO A 11 8.21 -1.54 -8.56
N THR A 12 7.26 -0.70 -8.18
CA THR A 12 7.56 0.68 -7.77
C THR A 12 8.50 0.65 -6.55
N PRO A 13 9.58 1.44 -6.53
CA PRO A 13 10.57 1.43 -5.45
C PRO A 13 10.07 2.11 -4.17
N GLY A 14 9.18 1.42 -3.48
CA GLY A 14 8.65 1.79 -2.18
C GLY A 14 8.13 0.55 -1.45
N MET A 15 8.27 0.52 -0.13
CA MET A 15 7.88 -0.64 0.69
C MET A 15 6.42 -1.05 0.49
N GLY A 16 5.53 -0.08 0.25
CA GLY A 16 4.12 -0.32 -0.07
C GLY A 16 3.86 -1.09 -1.37
N HIS A 17 4.83 -1.11 -2.29
CA HIS A 17 4.68 -1.69 -3.62
C HIS A 17 5.48 -2.98 -3.77
N ILE A 18 6.77 -2.97 -3.40
CA ILE A 18 7.66 -4.12 -3.63
C ILE A 18 7.28 -5.34 -2.79
N VAL A 19 6.86 -5.14 -1.54
CA VAL A 19 6.56 -6.26 -0.62
C VAL A 19 5.41 -7.10 -1.18
N SER A 20 4.27 -6.46 -1.48
CA SER A 20 3.10 -7.16 -1.99
C SER A 20 3.34 -7.78 -3.37
N MET A 21 4.15 -7.14 -4.23
CA MET A 21 4.53 -7.72 -5.53
C MET A 21 5.44 -8.94 -5.40
N VAL A 22 6.37 -8.96 -4.44
CA VAL A 22 7.22 -10.13 -4.16
C VAL A 22 6.37 -11.28 -3.60
N GLU A 23 5.45 -11.00 -2.68
CA GLU A 23 4.53 -12.02 -2.17
C GLU A 23 3.58 -12.55 -3.25
N PHE A 24 3.16 -11.70 -4.20
CA PHE A 24 2.45 -12.15 -5.39
C PHE A 24 3.31 -13.10 -6.24
N ALA A 25 4.57 -12.77 -6.50
CA ALA A 25 5.47 -13.62 -7.27
C ALA A 25 5.67 -14.99 -6.62
N LYS A 26 5.88 -15.04 -5.29
CA LYS A 26 5.95 -16.29 -4.51
C LYS A 26 4.70 -17.14 -4.71
N ARG A 27 3.51 -16.55 -4.49
CA ARG A 27 2.25 -17.28 -4.62
C ARG A 27 1.97 -17.75 -6.05
N LEU A 28 2.31 -16.94 -7.06
CA LEU A 28 2.18 -17.30 -8.46
C LEU A 28 3.08 -18.48 -8.83
N HIS A 29 4.33 -18.45 -8.36
CA HIS A 29 5.30 -19.50 -8.65
C HIS A 29 4.96 -20.81 -7.90
N ASP A 30 4.53 -20.73 -6.65
CA ASP A 30 4.05 -21.88 -5.88
C ASP A 30 2.82 -22.53 -6.53
N GLN A 31 1.94 -21.71 -7.12
CA GLN A 31 0.78 -22.18 -7.87
C GLN A 31 1.18 -22.89 -9.18
N ASP A 32 2.21 -22.41 -9.90
CA ASP A 32 2.66 -23.03 -11.14
C ASP A 32 4.16 -22.86 -11.44
N GLN A 33 4.89 -23.96 -11.30
CA GLN A 33 6.34 -24.05 -11.46
C GLN A 33 6.84 -23.86 -12.90
N ARG A 34 5.94 -23.71 -13.89
CA ARG A 34 6.29 -23.39 -15.28
C ARG A 34 6.71 -21.95 -15.47
N PHE A 35 6.46 -21.07 -14.49
CA PHE A 35 6.96 -19.70 -14.52
C PHE A 35 8.37 -19.60 -13.95
N SER A 36 9.20 -18.82 -14.64
CA SER A 36 10.42 -18.22 -14.09
C SER A 36 10.17 -16.72 -13.91
N ILE A 37 10.71 -16.12 -12.86
CA ILE A 37 10.45 -14.71 -12.53
C ILE A 37 11.75 -13.94 -12.42
N THR A 38 11.82 -12.81 -13.12
CA THR A 38 12.90 -11.83 -13.03
C THR A 38 12.34 -10.47 -12.60
N PHE A 39 12.85 -9.93 -11.50
CA PHE A 39 12.58 -8.58 -11.04
C PHE A 39 13.58 -7.59 -11.65
N LEU A 40 13.07 -6.54 -12.29
CA LEU A 40 13.86 -5.38 -12.68
C LEU A 40 13.68 -4.29 -11.62
N LEU A 41 14.73 -4.02 -10.86
CA LEU A 41 14.70 -3.13 -9.72
C LEU A 41 15.31 -1.78 -10.07
N ILE A 42 14.55 -0.73 -9.81
CA ILE A 42 15.03 0.64 -9.83
C ILE A 42 15.40 1.04 -8.39
N ASN A 43 16.51 1.75 -8.23
CA ASN A 43 16.94 2.27 -6.93
C ASN A 43 16.92 3.80 -6.94
N PRO A 44 15.76 4.44 -6.68
CA PRO A 44 15.69 5.89 -6.58
C PRO A 44 16.27 6.33 -5.24
N PHE A 45 17.13 7.35 -5.21
CA PHE A 45 17.46 8.13 -3.99
C PHE A 45 17.98 7.34 -2.75
N HIS A 46 18.34 6.06 -2.88
CA HIS A 46 18.89 5.21 -1.81
C HIS A 46 18.09 5.13 -0.48
N PRO A 47 16.77 4.84 -0.46
CA PRO A 47 16.03 4.62 0.77
C PRO A 47 16.69 3.50 1.57
N PRO A 48 17.09 3.74 2.83
CA PRO A 48 17.83 2.73 3.61
C PRO A 48 17.02 1.44 3.78
N PHE A 49 15.72 1.54 4.06
CA PHE A 49 14.86 0.37 4.27
C PHE A 49 14.57 -0.43 2.99
N TYR A 50 14.45 0.26 1.84
CA TYR A 50 14.25 -0.40 0.55
C TYR A 50 15.50 -1.19 0.14
N ASN A 51 16.68 -0.58 0.27
CA ASN A 51 17.95 -1.23 -0.05
C ASN A 51 18.17 -2.47 0.82
N LEU A 52 17.96 -2.34 2.14
CA LEU A 52 18.08 -3.47 3.07
C LEU A 52 17.11 -4.61 2.71
N TYR A 53 15.88 -4.29 2.33
CA TYR A 53 14.90 -5.29 1.91
C TYR A 53 15.36 -6.02 0.63
N VAL A 54 15.76 -5.27 -0.39
CA VAL A 54 16.21 -5.85 -1.67
C VAL A 54 17.48 -6.68 -1.50
N GLU A 55 18.44 -6.21 -0.71
CA GLU A 55 19.66 -6.96 -0.39
C GLU A 55 19.33 -8.26 0.35
N SER A 56 18.38 -8.21 1.28
CA SER A 56 17.91 -9.41 1.98
C SER A 56 17.22 -10.40 1.04
N LEU A 57 16.39 -9.93 0.10
CA LEU A 57 15.80 -10.77 -0.93
C LEU A 57 16.89 -11.42 -1.79
N ALA A 58 17.83 -10.64 -2.32
CA ALA A 58 18.91 -11.17 -3.15
C ALA A 58 19.80 -12.18 -2.42
N ALA A 59 19.93 -12.08 -1.08
CA ALA A 59 20.72 -12.98 -0.26
C ALA A 59 19.98 -14.27 0.14
N SER A 60 18.66 -14.19 0.34
CA SER A 60 17.85 -15.29 0.91
C SER A 60 16.97 -16.01 -0.11
N ASP A 61 16.54 -15.31 -1.16
CA ASP A 61 15.66 -15.82 -2.20
C ASP A 61 16.47 -16.29 -3.41
N THR A 62 16.52 -17.61 -3.57
CA THR A 62 17.18 -18.27 -4.71
C THR A 62 16.20 -18.65 -5.82
N GLN A 63 14.90 -18.40 -5.62
CA GLN A 63 13.82 -18.75 -6.54
C GLN A 63 13.69 -17.74 -7.67
N PHE A 64 13.96 -16.45 -7.39
CA PHE A 64 13.82 -15.36 -8.33
C PHE A 64 15.14 -14.68 -8.67
N ARG A 65 15.16 -14.03 -9.83
CA ARG A 65 16.31 -13.24 -10.28
C ARG A 65 16.06 -11.77 -10.03
N TYR A 66 16.98 -11.11 -9.34
CA TYR A 66 16.91 -9.68 -9.06
C TYR A 66 17.96 -8.94 -9.88
N VAL A 67 17.52 -8.04 -10.77
CA VAL A 67 18.40 -7.27 -11.65
C VAL A 67 18.24 -5.79 -11.34
N HIS A 68 19.30 -5.16 -10.83
CA HIS A 68 19.34 -3.72 -10.62
C HIS A 68 19.59 -3.00 -11.94
N LEU A 69 18.70 -2.08 -12.30
CA LEU A 69 18.89 -1.22 -13.46
C LEU A 69 19.86 -0.09 -13.13
N PRO A 70 20.78 0.25 -14.04
CA PRO A 70 21.66 1.40 -13.85
C PRO A 70 20.86 2.71 -13.92
N PRO A 71 21.35 3.78 -13.27
CA PRO A 71 20.66 5.08 -13.28
C PRO A 71 20.58 5.66 -14.69
N PRO A 72 19.50 6.40 -15.01
CA PRO A 72 19.26 6.95 -16.33
C PRO A 72 20.14 8.18 -16.58
N LEU A 73 20.35 8.50 -17.86
CA LEU A 73 21.00 9.75 -18.28
C LEU A 73 19.99 10.56 -19.11
N PRO A 74 19.70 11.83 -18.75
CA PRO A 74 20.21 12.59 -17.60
C PRO A 74 19.65 12.11 -16.24
N PRO A 75 20.29 12.50 -15.12
CA PRO A 75 19.82 12.16 -13.77
C PRO A 75 18.42 12.74 -13.48
N PRO A 76 17.71 12.23 -12.45
CA PRO A 76 16.38 12.69 -12.08
C PRO A 76 16.28 14.22 -11.88
N PRO A 77 15.06 14.79 -12.05
CA PRO A 77 14.82 16.18 -11.70
C PRO A 77 15.14 16.43 -10.21
N PRO A 78 15.53 17.67 -9.82
CA PRO A 78 15.79 18.02 -8.43
C PRO A 78 14.61 17.66 -7.51
N GLU A 79 14.90 17.15 -6.32
CA GLU A 79 13.91 16.66 -5.35
C GLU A 79 12.82 17.68 -4.99
N GLN A 80 13.13 18.97 -5.07
CA GLN A 80 12.19 20.07 -4.84
C GLN A 80 11.01 20.08 -5.83
N LEU A 81 11.18 19.53 -7.04
CA LEU A 81 10.09 19.38 -8.01
C LEU A 81 9.14 18.24 -7.64
N LEU A 82 9.61 17.22 -6.91
CA LEU A 82 8.77 16.11 -6.41
C LEU A 82 7.65 16.61 -5.52
N LEU A 83 7.86 17.71 -4.77
CA LEU A 83 6.86 18.28 -3.86
C LEU A 83 5.66 18.92 -4.57
N THR A 84 5.85 19.41 -5.81
CA THR A 84 4.78 20.10 -6.55
C THR A 84 3.75 19.15 -7.16
N SER A 85 4.19 17.95 -7.51
CA SER A 85 3.38 16.89 -8.11
C SER A 85 4.13 15.56 -7.96
N PRO A 86 4.05 14.92 -6.78
CA PRO A 86 4.81 13.71 -6.48
C PRO A 86 4.59 12.64 -7.54
N GLU A 87 3.35 12.45 -7.97
CA GLU A 87 2.97 11.34 -8.83
C GLU A 87 3.45 11.54 -10.26
N LYS A 88 3.37 12.78 -10.79
CA LYS A 88 3.92 13.10 -12.10
C LYS A 88 5.43 12.90 -12.14
N ASN A 89 6.15 13.52 -11.20
CA ASN A 89 7.61 13.51 -11.26
C ASN A 89 8.17 12.11 -10.99
N PHE A 90 7.50 11.32 -10.14
CA PHE A 90 7.85 9.93 -9.93
C PHE A 90 7.61 9.10 -11.20
N SER A 91 6.48 9.30 -11.88
CA SER A 91 6.18 8.59 -13.14
C SER A 91 7.13 8.96 -14.27
N ASP A 92 7.47 10.25 -14.42
CA ASP A 92 8.47 10.72 -15.40
C ASP A 92 9.85 10.09 -15.12
N PHE A 93 10.22 9.98 -13.84
CA PHE A 93 11.45 9.31 -13.44
C PHE A 93 11.45 7.84 -13.83
N LEU A 94 10.37 7.10 -13.56
CA LEU A 94 10.27 5.69 -13.96
C LEU A 94 10.28 5.53 -15.49
N GLU A 95 9.64 6.44 -16.24
CA GLU A 95 9.65 6.43 -17.70
C GLU A 95 11.06 6.60 -18.28
N SER A 96 11.94 7.37 -17.62
CA SER A 96 13.33 7.55 -18.06
C SER A 96 14.15 6.25 -18.10
N TYR A 97 13.68 5.16 -17.48
CA TYR A 97 14.31 3.85 -17.52
C TYR A 97 13.92 2.99 -18.73
N LYS A 98 13.05 3.46 -19.64
CA LYS A 98 12.57 2.68 -20.80
C LYS A 98 13.69 1.96 -21.58
N SER A 99 14.79 2.65 -21.89
CA SER A 99 15.93 2.05 -22.60
C SER A 99 16.62 0.96 -21.77
N HIS A 100 16.85 1.22 -20.48
CA HIS A 100 17.48 0.27 -19.57
C HIS A 100 16.62 -0.98 -19.35
N VAL A 101 15.30 -0.83 -19.31
CA VAL A 101 14.35 -1.94 -19.22
C VAL A 101 14.42 -2.80 -20.48
N ARG A 102 14.41 -2.18 -21.66
CA ARG A 102 14.58 -2.88 -22.95
C ARG A 102 15.87 -3.69 -22.96
N ASP A 103 16.99 -3.05 -22.62
CA ASP A 103 18.31 -3.69 -22.63
C ASP A 103 18.39 -4.82 -21.60
N ALA A 104 17.79 -4.65 -20.42
CA ALA A 104 17.75 -5.68 -19.40
C ALA A 104 16.93 -6.91 -19.84
N ILE A 105 15.79 -6.71 -20.51
CA ILE A 105 15.00 -7.81 -21.07
C ILE A 105 15.81 -8.58 -22.12
N ILE A 106 16.50 -7.87 -23.02
CA ILE A 106 17.35 -8.50 -24.05
C ILE A 106 18.46 -9.32 -23.37
N ASN A 107 19.21 -8.70 -22.47
CA ASN A 107 20.42 -9.28 -21.91
C ASN A 107 20.14 -10.38 -20.89
N HIS A 108 19.12 -10.22 -20.05
CA HIS A 108 18.87 -11.11 -18.91
C HIS A 108 17.70 -12.07 -19.12
N VAL A 109 16.76 -11.80 -20.04
CA VAL A 109 15.60 -12.66 -20.26
C VAL A 109 15.73 -13.40 -21.58
N LEU A 110 15.78 -12.68 -22.70
CA LEU A 110 15.75 -13.28 -24.05
C LEU A 110 17.00 -14.10 -24.37
N SER A 111 18.11 -13.86 -23.68
CA SER A 111 19.32 -14.69 -23.76
C SER A 111 19.12 -16.13 -23.23
N PHE A 112 18.09 -16.38 -22.41
CA PHE A 112 17.95 -17.63 -21.64
C PHE A 112 16.55 -18.27 -21.70
N SER A 113 15.51 -17.46 -21.92
CA SER A 113 14.10 -17.89 -21.82
C SER A 113 13.21 -17.15 -22.83
N GLN A 114 12.00 -17.65 -23.06
CA GLN A 114 10.96 -16.91 -23.77
C GLN A 114 10.24 -15.95 -22.81
N LEU A 115 10.13 -14.68 -23.21
CA LEU A 115 9.33 -13.69 -22.48
C LEU A 115 7.84 -14.02 -22.61
N ALA A 116 7.19 -14.28 -21.48
CA ALA A 116 5.76 -14.61 -21.41
C ALA A 116 4.88 -13.40 -21.06
N GLY A 117 5.46 -12.37 -20.46
CA GLY A 117 4.75 -11.13 -20.14
C GLY A 117 5.48 -10.27 -19.13
N LEU A 118 5.02 -9.02 -19.00
CA LEU A 118 5.45 -8.09 -17.96
C LEU A 118 4.35 -7.97 -16.91
N VAL A 119 4.73 -7.97 -15.64
CA VAL A 119 3.87 -7.62 -14.50
C VAL A 119 4.41 -6.32 -13.93
N VAL A 120 3.69 -5.23 -14.15
CA VAL A 120 4.18 -3.87 -13.87
C VAL A 120 3.30 -3.21 -12.82
N ASP A 121 3.89 -2.49 -11.88
CA ASP A 121 3.13 -1.64 -10.96
C ASP A 121 2.40 -0.53 -11.75
N PHE A 122 1.30 0.01 -11.21
CA PHE A 122 0.46 0.97 -11.94
C PHE A 122 1.17 2.25 -12.37
N PHE A 123 2.32 2.61 -11.78
CA PHE A 123 3.15 3.73 -12.25
C PHE A 123 3.98 3.41 -13.50
N TYR A 124 4.10 2.14 -13.90
CA TYR A 124 4.92 1.68 -15.03
C TYR A 124 4.13 1.46 -16.32
N THR A 125 2.94 2.05 -16.49
CA THR A 125 2.24 1.97 -17.79
C THR A 125 3.09 2.42 -19.00
N PRO A 126 4.10 3.33 -18.89
CA PRO A 126 5.02 3.56 -19.99
C PRO A 126 5.74 2.29 -20.50
N MET A 127 5.93 1.27 -19.67
CA MET A 127 6.62 0.02 -20.04
C MET A 127 5.76 -0.91 -20.91
N ILE A 128 4.46 -0.62 -21.08
CA ILE A 128 3.59 -1.32 -22.05
C ILE A 128 4.18 -1.21 -23.47
N ASP A 129 4.75 -0.04 -23.81
CA ASP A 129 5.39 0.17 -25.12
C ASP A 129 6.56 -0.81 -25.33
N ILE A 130 7.36 -1.04 -24.28
CA ILE A 130 8.49 -1.97 -24.32
C ILE A 130 8.00 -3.42 -24.46
N ALA A 131 6.93 -3.81 -23.73
CA ALA A 131 6.34 -5.15 -23.87
C ALA A 131 5.85 -5.41 -25.31
N ASN A 132 5.23 -4.39 -25.93
CA ASN A 132 4.72 -4.48 -27.30
C ASN A 132 5.84 -4.68 -28.34
N GLU A 133 7.02 -4.09 -28.14
CA GLU A 133 8.20 -4.32 -29.00
C GLU A 133 8.62 -5.80 -29.05
N PHE A 134 8.39 -6.53 -27.94
CA PHE A 134 8.68 -7.96 -27.82
C PHE A 134 7.44 -8.85 -28.05
N ALA A 135 6.31 -8.28 -28.48
CA ALA A 135 5.03 -8.97 -28.62
C ALA A 135 4.58 -9.72 -27.34
N ALA A 136 4.93 -9.18 -26.17
CA ALA A 136 4.58 -9.76 -24.87
C ALA A 136 3.39 -9.02 -24.24
N PRO A 137 2.47 -9.72 -23.55
CA PRO A 137 1.38 -9.07 -22.84
C PRO A 137 1.91 -8.34 -21.59
N THR A 138 1.24 -7.25 -21.23
CA THR A 138 1.44 -6.57 -19.93
C THR A 138 0.27 -6.85 -19.01
N TYR A 139 0.55 -7.10 -17.73
CA TYR A 139 -0.41 -7.11 -16.64
C TYR A 139 -0.07 -6.01 -15.65
N ILE A 140 -1.07 -5.29 -15.16
CA ILE A 140 -0.86 -4.35 -14.07
C ILE A 140 -0.98 -5.10 -12.75
N PHE A 141 -0.05 -4.85 -11.85
CA PHE A 141 -0.20 -5.13 -10.44
C PHE A 141 -0.62 -3.84 -9.72
N PHE A 142 -1.71 -3.91 -8.99
CA PHE A 142 -2.33 -2.80 -8.28
C PHE A 142 -2.23 -3.08 -6.78
N PRO A 143 -1.22 -2.54 -6.08
CA PRO A 143 -0.98 -2.80 -4.65
C PRO A 143 -1.95 -2.06 -3.69
N SER A 144 -3.07 -1.57 -4.22
CA SER A 144 -4.13 -0.88 -3.47
C SER A 144 -5.47 -1.62 -3.65
N GLY A 145 -6.56 -1.07 -3.11
CA GLY A 145 -7.90 -1.66 -3.14
C GLY A 145 -8.59 -1.61 -4.51
N ALA A 146 -9.57 -2.49 -4.71
CA ALA A 146 -10.43 -2.50 -5.88
C ALA A 146 -11.30 -1.24 -5.98
N ALA A 147 -11.72 -0.65 -4.85
CA ALA A 147 -12.51 0.58 -4.82
C ALA A 147 -11.73 1.74 -5.45
N PHE A 148 -10.44 1.87 -5.11
CA PHE A 148 -9.54 2.85 -5.71
C PHE A 148 -9.24 2.55 -7.19
N LEU A 149 -9.08 1.27 -7.58
CA LEU A 149 -8.99 0.89 -8.99
C LEU A 149 -10.22 1.33 -9.79
N GLY A 150 -11.42 1.17 -9.22
CA GLY A 150 -12.66 1.62 -9.85
C GLY A 150 -12.70 3.14 -10.07
N LEU A 151 -12.22 3.93 -9.10
CA LEU A 151 -12.04 5.38 -9.26
C LEU A 151 -11.05 5.69 -10.40
N MET A 152 -9.93 5.00 -10.45
CA MET A 152 -8.92 5.17 -11.50
C MET A 152 -9.51 4.88 -12.89
N LEU A 153 -10.23 3.77 -13.08
CA LEU A 153 -10.87 3.43 -14.34
C LEU A 153 -12.03 4.37 -14.71
N HIS A 154 -12.67 5.00 -13.73
CA HIS A 154 -13.70 6.02 -13.96
C HIS A 154 -13.12 7.37 -14.39
N LEU A 155 -11.85 7.66 -14.07
CA LEU A 155 -11.23 8.96 -14.28
C LEU A 155 -11.21 9.41 -15.77
N PRO A 156 -10.88 8.57 -16.76
CA PRO A 156 -10.96 8.93 -18.18
C PRO A 156 -12.38 9.28 -18.64
N ILE A 157 -13.39 8.55 -18.16
CA ILE A 157 -14.80 8.78 -18.49
C ILE A 157 -15.21 10.15 -17.98
N ARG A 158 -14.97 10.41 -16.69
CA ARG A 158 -15.24 11.72 -16.07
C ARG A 158 -14.54 12.85 -16.83
N HIS A 159 -13.26 12.68 -17.17
CA HIS A 159 -12.51 13.71 -17.87
C HIS A 159 -13.06 14.00 -19.26
N SER A 160 -13.56 12.99 -19.99
CA SER A 160 -14.19 13.22 -21.30
C SER A 160 -15.48 14.05 -21.21
N LEU A 161 -16.21 13.97 -20.09
CA LEU A 161 -17.46 14.69 -19.85
C LEU A 161 -17.23 16.11 -19.30
N ILE A 162 -16.26 16.28 -18.40
CA ILE A 162 -16.05 17.53 -17.65
C ILE A 162 -14.88 18.35 -18.21
N GLY A 163 -13.83 17.68 -18.73
CA GLY A 163 -12.66 18.34 -19.32
C GLY A 163 -11.72 19.03 -18.34
N ALA A 164 -11.83 18.77 -17.03
CA ALA A 164 -11.04 19.44 -15.99
C ALA A 164 -10.74 18.52 -14.79
N GLU A 165 -9.78 18.93 -13.95
CA GLU A 165 -9.49 18.31 -12.65
C GLU A 165 -10.69 18.38 -11.68
N PHE A 166 -10.56 17.79 -10.49
CA PHE A 166 -11.49 18.08 -9.41
C PHE A 166 -11.20 19.46 -8.83
N THR A 167 -12.25 20.11 -8.35
CA THR A 167 -12.17 21.38 -7.63
C THR A 167 -12.45 21.15 -6.18
N VAL A 168 -11.71 21.84 -5.30
CA VAL A 168 -12.05 21.97 -3.89
C VAL A 168 -13.25 22.92 -3.78
N SER A 169 -14.40 22.50 -4.28
CA SER A 169 -15.69 23.13 -3.96
C SER A 169 -16.16 22.60 -2.59
N ASP A 170 -17.35 23.03 -2.14
CA ASP A 170 -17.95 22.68 -0.84
C ASP A 170 -17.45 21.32 -0.30
N PRO A 171 -16.76 21.28 0.85
CA PRO A 171 -16.26 20.03 1.45
C PRO A 171 -17.35 18.98 1.65
N ASN A 172 -18.61 19.41 1.73
CA ASN A 172 -19.78 18.54 1.87
C ASN A 172 -20.33 18.01 0.54
N SER A 173 -19.73 18.39 -0.60
CA SER A 173 -20.08 17.81 -1.89
C SER A 173 -19.68 16.34 -1.95
N VAL A 174 -20.52 15.52 -2.56
CA VAL A 174 -20.30 14.09 -2.71
C VAL A 174 -20.29 13.70 -4.18
N THR A 175 -19.47 12.72 -4.51
CA THR A 175 -19.42 12.10 -5.85
C THR A 175 -19.78 10.63 -5.73
N HIS A 176 -20.64 10.15 -6.64
CA HIS A 176 -20.98 8.73 -6.73
C HIS A 176 -19.98 8.03 -7.62
N PHE A 177 -19.24 7.08 -7.06
CA PHE A 177 -18.39 6.15 -7.81
C PHE A 177 -19.01 4.75 -7.73
N PRO A 178 -19.18 4.05 -8.86
CA PRO A 178 -19.78 2.70 -8.86
C PRO A 178 -19.04 1.68 -7.96
N SER A 179 -17.75 1.91 -7.72
CA SER A 179 -16.91 1.05 -6.90
C SER A 179 -17.01 1.29 -5.39
N TYR A 180 -17.80 2.27 -4.94
CA TYR A 180 -18.03 2.57 -3.52
C TYR A 180 -19.52 2.38 -3.19
N ALA A 181 -19.80 1.85 -1.99
CA ALA A 181 -21.16 1.58 -1.56
C ALA A 181 -21.90 2.88 -1.18
N ASN A 182 -21.18 3.85 -0.61
CA ASN A 182 -21.71 5.15 -0.23
C ASN A 182 -21.19 6.29 -1.12
N PRO A 183 -21.93 7.43 -1.20
CA PRO A 183 -21.43 8.62 -1.88
C PRO A 183 -20.14 9.11 -1.22
N VAL A 184 -19.10 9.34 -2.03
CA VAL A 184 -17.76 9.70 -1.54
C VAL A 184 -17.64 11.22 -1.40
N PRO A 185 -17.39 11.76 -0.19
CA PRO A 185 -17.16 13.18 0.00
C PRO A 185 -15.93 13.70 -0.76
N THR A 186 -16.00 14.92 -1.27
CA THR A 186 -14.86 15.57 -1.94
C THR A 186 -13.68 15.76 -0.96
N SER A 187 -13.93 15.87 0.34
CA SER A 187 -12.89 16.00 1.38
C SER A 187 -12.01 14.75 1.55
N VAL A 188 -12.49 13.56 1.15
CA VAL A 188 -11.71 12.31 1.24
C VAL A 188 -11.08 11.89 -0.09
N LEU A 189 -11.27 12.70 -1.14
CA LEU A 189 -10.62 12.44 -2.43
C LEU A 189 -9.10 12.65 -2.34
N PRO A 190 -8.30 11.81 -3.02
CA PRO A 190 -6.84 11.93 -3.05
C PRO A 190 -6.38 13.28 -3.58
N ALA A 191 -5.27 13.80 -3.02
CA ALA A 191 -4.74 15.11 -3.36
C ALA A 191 -4.42 15.28 -4.86
N PHE A 192 -3.95 14.21 -5.52
CA PHE A 192 -3.64 14.24 -6.95
C PHE A 192 -4.84 14.64 -7.82
N LEU A 193 -6.07 14.35 -7.39
CA LEU A 193 -7.28 14.68 -8.16
C LEU A 193 -7.51 16.19 -8.29
N PHE A 194 -6.95 16.98 -7.37
CA PHE A 194 -7.02 18.44 -7.35
C PHE A 194 -5.74 19.10 -7.91
N ASN A 195 -4.68 18.33 -8.13
CA ASN A 195 -3.37 18.84 -8.49
C ASN A 195 -3.30 19.25 -9.96
N LYS A 196 -3.28 20.57 -10.20
CA LYS A 196 -3.15 21.20 -11.53
C LYS A 196 -1.71 21.25 -12.05
N HIS A 197 -0.73 20.84 -11.25
CA HIS A 197 0.68 20.74 -11.63
C HIS A 197 1.01 19.36 -12.23
N GLY A 198 -0.03 18.66 -12.67
CA GLY A 198 0.04 17.44 -13.46
C GLY A 198 -0.15 16.15 -12.68
N GLY A 199 -0.41 16.19 -11.37
CA GLY A 199 -0.77 15.00 -10.59
C GLY A 199 -2.04 14.34 -11.13
N TYR A 200 -3.07 15.15 -11.40
CA TYR A 200 -4.32 14.67 -12.03
C TYR A 200 -4.04 14.08 -13.42
N THR A 201 -3.35 14.83 -14.28
CA THR A 201 -3.09 14.42 -15.67
C THR A 201 -2.21 13.19 -15.76
N CYS A 202 -1.25 13.02 -14.85
CA CYS A 202 -0.41 11.83 -14.73
C CYS A 202 -1.27 10.58 -14.49
N PHE A 203 -2.10 10.59 -13.45
CA PHE A 203 -2.96 9.44 -13.16
C PHE A 203 -4.07 9.22 -14.20
N LEU A 204 -4.60 10.29 -14.80
CA LEU A 204 -5.48 10.18 -15.95
C LEU A 204 -4.80 9.44 -17.11
N ASN A 205 -3.53 9.74 -17.38
CA ASN A 205 -2.78 9.06 -18.43
C ASN A 205 -2.51 7.59 -18.07
N HIS A 206 -2.12 7.28 -16.83
CA HIS A 206 -2.00 5.88 -16.39
C HIS A 206 -3.32 5.13 -16.54
N ALA A 207 -4.43 5.69 -16.04
CA ALA A 207 -5.76 5.09 -16.13
C ALA A 207 -6.18 4.80 -17.59
N ARG A 208 -5.89 5.71 -18.52
CA ARG A 208 -6.13 5.48 -19.96
C ARG A 208 -5.33 4.32 -20.53
N ARG A 209 -4.17 4.01 -19.96
CA ARG A 209 -3.32 2.91 -20.41
C ARG A 209 -3.67 1.58 -19.74
N PHE A 210 -4.46 1.58 -18.66
CA PHE A 210 -4.87 0.35 -18.00
C PHE A 210 -5.63 -0.58 -18.96
N ILE A 211 -6.47 -0.02 -19.84
CA ILE A 211 -7.23 -0.78 -20.84
C ILE A 211 -6.36 -1.46 -21.92
N GLU A 212 -5.10 -1.06 -22.08
CA GLU A 212 -4.16 -1.70 -23.01
C GLU A 212 -3.61 -3.03 -22.47
N THR A 213 -3.82 -3.32 -21.19
CA THR A 213 -3.25 -4.49 -20.52
C THR A 213 -4.10 -5.73 -20.66
N LYS A 214 -3.47 -6.91 -20.57
CA LYS A 214 -4.16 -8.21 -20.66
C LYS A 214 -4.94 -8.53 -19.38
N GLY A 215 -4.65 -7.85 -18.27
CA GLY A 215 -5.35 -8.02 -17.01
C GLY A 215 -4.77 -7.15 -15.89
N ILE A 216 -5.58 -6.93 -14.86
CA ILE A 216 -5.22 -6.13 -13.68
C ILE A 216 -5.32 -7.03 -12.44
N ILE A 217 -4.22 -7.14 -11.72
CA ILE A 217 -4.04 -7.98 -10.54
C ILE A 217 -4.12 -7.06 -9.33
N VAL A 218 -5.08 -7.29 -8.44
CA VAL A 218 -5.37 -6.38 -7.32
C VAL A 218 -5.09 -7.09 -6.01
N ASN A 219 -4.39 -6.41 -5.10
CA ASN A 219 -4.11 -6.93 -3.76
C ASN A 219 -5.34 -6.80 -2.85
N THR A 220 -6.42 -7.50 -3.17
CA THR A 220 -7.65 -7.55 -2.37
C THR A 220 -8.33 -8.91 -2.52
N PHE A 221 -9.38 -9.15 -1.75
CA PHE A 221 -10.22 -10.35 -1.84
C PHE A 221 -11.70 -9.97 -1.91
N GLU A 222 -12.49 -10.83 -2.56
CA GLU A 222 -13.89 -10.55 -2.92
C GLU A 222 -14.76 -10.24 -1.70
N GLU A 223 -14.52 -10.92 -0.59
CA GLU A 223 -15.30 -10.77 0.64
C GLU A 223 -15.05 -9.44 1.36
N LEU A 224 -13.91 -8.76 1.09
CA LEU A 224 -13.60 -7.43 1.63
C LEU A 224 -14.27 -6.34 0.79
N GLU A 225 -14.05 -6.35 -0.53
CA GLU A 225 -14.46 -5.27 -1.43
C GLU A 225 -15.53 -5.74 -2.44
N SER A 226 -16.52 -6.49 -1.98
CA SER A 226 -17.53 -7.12 -2.86
C SER A 226 -18.25 -6.13 -3.78
N CYS A 227 -18.52 -4.91 -3.31
CA CYS A 227 -19.11 -3.83 -4.12
C CYS A 227 -18.19 -3.42 -5.27
N ALA A 228 -16.93 -3.13 -4.95
CA ALA A 228 -15.93 -2.71 -5.94
C ALA A 228 -15.61 -3.81 -6.95
N VAL A 229 -15.36 -5.03 -6.47
CA VAL A 229 -15.06 -6.19 -7.32
C VAL A 229 -16.22 -6.45 -8.28
N LYS A 230 -17.47 -6.43 -7.81
CA LYS A 230 -18.64 -6.60 -8.66
C LYS A 230 -18.75 -5.47 -9.70
N SER A 231 -18.58 -4.21 -9.28
CA SER A 231 -18.61 -3.07 -10.22
C SER A 231 -17.55 -3.17 -11.31
N LEU A 232 -16.38 -3.73 -11.01
CA LEU A 232 -15.30 -3.92 -11.98
C LEU A 232 -15.60 -5.06 -12.96
N LEU A 233 -16.21 -6.15 -12.48
CA LEU A 233 -16.63 -7.29 -13.32
C LEU A 233 -17.75 -6.90 -14.30
N ASP A 234 -18.63 -5.98 -13.90
CA ASP A 234 -19.74 -5.50 -14.73
C ASP A 234 -19.31 -4.46 -15.78
N SER A 235 -18.03 -4.07 -15.83
CA SER A 235 -17.47 -3.10 -16.78
C SER A 235 -16.90 -3.77 -18.03
N PRO A 236 -17.64 -3.84 -19.15
CA PRO A 236 -17.23 -4.60 -20.34
C PRO A 236 -16.00 -4.02 -21.06
N GLU A 237 -15.67 -2.76 -20.79
CA GLU A 237 -14.53 -2.04 -21.41
C GLU A 237 -13.23 -2.20 -20.61
N SER A 238 -13.29 -2.78 -19.41
CA SER A 238 -12.11 -2.97 -18.55
C SER A 238 -11.44 -4.32 -18.80
N PRO A 239 -10.10 -4.41 -18.68
CA PRO A 239 -9.42 -5.69 -18.69
C PRO A 239 -9.93 -6.60 -17.55
N PRO A 240 -9.76 -7.93 -17.66
CA PRO A 240 -10.06 -8.84 -16.56
C PRO A 240 -9.33 -8.41 -15.28
N VAL A 241 -10.09 -8.34 -14.18
CA VAL A 241 -9.57 -8.01 -12.85
C VAL A 241 -9.46 -9.27 -11.99
N TYR A 242 -8.30 -9.45 -11.36
CA TYR A 242 -8.01 -10.60 -10.51
C TYR A 242 -7.73 -10.12 -9.08
N ALA A 243 -8.72 -10.25 -8.20
CA ALA A 243 -8.53 -10.07 -6.77
C ALA A 243 -7.72 -11.28 -6.24
N VAL A 244 -6.46 -11.09 -5.90
CA VAL A 244 -5.55 -12.17 -5.48
C VAL A 244 -5.00 -11.98 -4.07
N GLY A 245 -5.47 -10.99 -3.33
CA GLY A 245 -5.03 -10.70 -1.97
C GLY A 245 -5.64 -11.60 -0.89
N PRO A 246 -5.31 -11.34 0.39
CA PRO A 246 -4.23 -10.44 0.80
C PRO A 246 -2.84 -11.05 0.52
N LEU A 247 -1.91 -10.22 0.05
CA LEU A 247 -0.51 -10.56 -0.22
C LEU A 247 0.37 -9.89 0.84
N LEU A 248 0.88 -10.68 1.80
CA LEU A 248 1.45 -10.17 3.04
C LEU A 248 2.76 -10.89 3.40
N ASP A 249 3.78 -10.13 3.78
CA ASP A 249 5.06 -10.68 4.24
C ASP A 249 5.03 -10.93 5.77
N PHE A 250 4.56 -12.13 6.16
CA PHE A 250 4.61 -12.58 7.55
C PHE A 250 5.95 -13.19 7.95
N ALA A 251 6.80 -13.52 6.99
CA ALA A 251 8.14 -14.00 7.29
C ALA A 251 8.95 -12.85 7.89
N GLY A 252 8.90 -11.65 7.30
CA GLY A 252 9.36 -10.39 7.90
C GLY A 252 10.81 -10.39 8.43
N GLU A 253 11.60 -11.40 8.06
CA GLU A 253 12.92 -11.70 8.66
C GLU A 253 13.99 -10.69 8.23
N ALA A 254 13.73 -9.94 7.15
CA ALA A 254 14.72 -9.11 6.47
C ALA A 254 15.13 -7.82 7.19
N GLN A 255 14.32 -7.28 8.11
CA GLN A 255 14.42 -5.84 8.45
C GLN A 255 14.59 -5.49 9.93
N SER A 256 14.69 -6.48 10.81
CA SER A 256 14.31 -6.23 12.20
C SER A 256 15.40 -6.41 13.26
N GLY A 257 16.64 -6.79 12.89
CA GLY A 257 17.84 -6.74 13.74
C GLY A 257 17.62 -7.04 15.24
N SER A 258 18.36 -6.34 16.10
CA SER A 258 18.24 -6.44 17.57
C SER A 258 16.99 -5.76 18.14
N ASN A 259 16.35 -4.85 17.40
CA ASN A 259 15.16 -4.12 17.86
C ASN A 259 13.90 -5.00 17.90
N ARG A 260 13.79 -6.02 17.04
CA ARG A 260 12.68 -6.98 17.09
C ARG A 260 12.59 -7.70 18.41
N ASP A 261 13.69 -8.29 18.85
CA ASP A 261 13.70 -9.10 20.07
C ASP A 261 13.34 -8.26 21.29
N MET A 262 13.78 -7.00 21.33
CA MET A 262 13.40 -6.06 22.38
C MET A 262 11.90 -5.72 22.36
N ILE A 263 11.34 -5.45 21.17
CA ILE A 263 9.92 -5.15 21.01
C ILE A 263 9.06 -6.35 21.39
N VAL A 264 9.40 -7.54 20.89
CA VAL A 264 8.66 -8.78 21.18
C VAL A 264 8.72 -9.09 22.67
N LYS A 265 9.90 -9.03 23.30
CA LYS A 265 10.03 -9.25 24.74
C LYS A 265 9.20 -8.27 25.56
N TRP A 266 9.16 -7.00 25.18
CA TRP A 266 8.31 -6.02 25.85
C TRP A 266 6.82 -6.35 25.69
N LEU A 267 6.40 -6.79 24.50
CA LEU A 267 5.02 -7.20 24.22
C LEU A 267 4.62 -8.48 24.98
N ASP A 268 5.53 -9.45 25.16
CA ASP A 268 5.31 -10.69 25.92
C ASP A 268 4.92 -10.42 27.39
N GLU A 269 5.39 -9.30 27.95
CA GLU A 269 5.11 -8.88 29.32
C GLU A 269 3.75 -8.16 29.47
N GLN A 270 3.02 -7.93 28.37
CA GLN A 270 1.76 -7.20 28.38
C GLN A 270 0.53 -8.13 28.36
N PRO A 271 -0.58 -7.76 29.02
CA PRO A 271 -1.83 -8.51 28.90
C PRO A 271 -2.34 -8.59 27.45
N PRO A 272 -3.07 -9.65 27.08
CA PRO A 272 -3.69 -9.76 25.77
C PRO A 272 -4.59 -8.57 25.43
N SER A 273 -4.50 -8.12 24.18
CA SER A 273 -5.28 -7.00 23.61
C SER A 273 -5.28 -5.72 24.44
N SER A 274 -4.17 -5.41 25.12
CA SER A 274 -4.03 -4.25 26.01
C SER A 274 -3.13 -3.14 25.47
N VAL A 275 -2.43 -3.38 24.37
CA VAL A 275 -1.51 -2.44 23.72
C VAL A 275 -2.16 -1.83 22.48
N VAL A 276 -2.16 -0.49 22.38
CA VAL A 276 -2.42 0.21 21.11
C VAL A 276 -1.11 0.41 20.36
N PHE A 277 -1.06 -0.01 19.09
CA PHE A 277 0.07 0.20 18.22
C PHE A 277 -0.15 1.46 17.37
N LEU A 278 0.86 2.32 17.22
CA LEU A 278 0.80 3.52 16.39
C LEU A 278 1.93 3.47 15.35
N CYS A 279 1.56 3.46 14.07
CA CYS A 279 2.51 3.48 12.94
C CYS A 279 1.89 4.15 11.72
N PHE A 280 2.66 5.03 11.08
CA PHE A 280 2.18 5.92 10.02
C PHE A 280 2.84 5.66 8.66
N GLY A 281 3.22 4.40 8.40
CA GLY A 281 3.82 3.98 7.14
C GLY A 281 5.32 4.29 7.02
N SER A 282 5.88 4.03 5.84
CA SER A 282 7.33 4.05 5.63
C SER A 282 7.91 5.42 5.25
N LEU A 283 7.09 6.30 4.69
CA LEU A 283 7.53 7.57 4.08
C LEU A 283 7.11 8.81 4.89
N TRP A 284 6.31 8.64 5.94
CA TRP A 284 5.74 9.77 6.68
C TRP A 284 6.49 10.05 7.99
N TYR A 285 6.46 11.31 8.41
CA TYR A 285 6.88 11.74 9.75
C TYR A 285 5.84 12.70 10.34
N ILE A 286 5.76 12.74 11.66
CA ILE A 286 4.82 13.62 12.37
C ILE A 286 5.59 14.84 12.88
N CYS A 287 5.03 16.04 12.66
CA CYS A 287 5.66 17.27 13.11
C CYS A 287 5.64 17.40 14.64
N PRO A 288 6.60 18.12 15.25
CA PRO A 288 6.71 18.20 16.71
C PRO A 288 5.43 18.65 17.46
N PRO A 289 4.66 19.65 16.98
CA PRO A 289 3.41 20.02 17.66
C PRO A 289 2.40 18.86 17.69
N GLN A 290 2.29 18.09 16.62
CA GLN A 290 1.39 16.94 16.57
C GLN A 290 1.91 15.75 17.42
N LEU A 291 3.24 15.56 17.51
CA LEU A 291 3.84 14.59 18.45
C LEU A 291 3.45 14.91 19.90
N ALA A 292 3.41 16.19 20.27
CA ALA A 292 3.01 16.61 21.62
C ALA A 292 1.53 16.30 21.93
N GLU A 293 0.63 16.50 20.96
CA GLU A 293 -0.78 16.13 21.10
C GLU A 293 -0.95 14.60 21.24
N ILE A 294 -0.23 13.80 20.43
CA ILE A 294 -0.26 12.33 20.53
C ILE A 294 0.28 11.87 21.88
N ALA A 295 1.41 12.40 22.33
CA ALA A 295 1.99 12.07 23.63
C ALA A 295 1.01 12.38 24.78
N THR A 296 0.37 13.55 24.73
CA THR A 296 -0.65 13.95 25.71
C THR A 296 -1.85 13.00 25.69
N ALA A 297 -2.34 12.63 24.51
CA ALA A 297 -3.44 11.68 24.35
C ALA A 297 -3.12 10.30 24.90
N LEU A 298 -1.92 9.77 24.62
CA LEU A 298 -1.46 8.49 25.14
C LEU A 298 -1.38 8.50 26.67
N GLU A 299 -0.84 9.57 27.26
CA GLU A 299 -0.78 9.74 28.71
C GLU A 299 -2.17 9.73 29.36
N LYS A 300 -3.11 10.51 28.79
CA LYS A 300 -4.49 10.63 29.27
C LYS A 300 -5.30 9.36 29.07
N SER A 301 -5.10 8.66 27.95
CA SER A 301 -5.84 7.43 27.61
C SER A 301 -5.69 6.34 28.66
N GLY A 302 -4.51 6.27 29.31
CA GLY A 302 -4.21 5.24 30.28
C GLY A 302 -3.75 3.91 29.68
N HIS A 303 -3.91 3.72 28.36
CA HIS A 303 -3.61 2.49 27.66
C HIS A 303 -2.11 2.25 27.49
N ARG A 304 -1.72 0.98 27.36
CA ARG A 304 -0.35 0.64 26.96
C ARG A 304 -0.18 0.94 25.49
N PHE A 305 1.01 1.33 25.08
CA PHE A 305 1.25 1.67 23.68
C PHE A 305 2.62 1.24 23.19
N LEU A 306 2.68 0.90 21.90
CA LEU A 306 3.91 0.84 21.12
C LEU A 306 3.81 1.86 20.00
N TRP A 307 4.75 2.81 19.95
CA TRP A 307 4.68 3.91 19.00
C TRP A 307 5.95 3.97 18.13
N SER A 308 5.77 3.75 16.82
CA SER A 308 6.84 3.94 15.84
C SER A 308 6.95 5.41 15.45
N ILE A 309 8.08 6.05 15.73
CA ILE A 309 8.37 7.46 15.43
C ILE A 309 9.54 7.54 14.46
N ARG A 310 9.42 8.39 13.45
CA ARG A 310 10.48 8.67 12.47
C ARG A 310 11.04 10.06 12.71
N ARG A 311 12.35 10.23 12.51
CA ARG A 311 12.97 11.56 12.61
C ARG A 311 12.56 12.39 11.38
N PRO A 312 12.07 13.63 11.57
CA PRO A 312 11.80 14.52 10.44
C PRO A 312 13.11 14.84 9.68
N PRO A 313 13.04 15.06 8.35
CA PRO A 313 14.19 15.53 7.60
C PRO A 313 14.61 16.95 8.04
N PRO A 314 15.86 17.37 7.78
CA PRO A 314 16.31 18.73 8.02
C PRO A 314 15.43 19.76 7.30
N GLN A 315 15.31 20.95 7.89
CA GLN A 315 14.41 21.98 7.37
C GLN A 315 14.83 22.43 5.97
N GLY A 316 13.93 22.22 4.98
CA GLY A 316 14.17 22.60 3.58
C GLY A 316 14.71 21.47 2.70
N GLU A 317 14.90 20.27 3.25
CA GLU A 317 15.35 19.09 2.52
C GLU A 317 14.22 18.06 2.37
N PHE A 318 14.13 17.41 1.21
CA PHE A 318 13.18 16.33 0.96
C PHE A 318 13.92 14.99 1.09
N GLU A 319 14.19 14.60 2.34
CA GLU A 319 14.78 13.29 2.63
C GLU A 319 13.73 12.33 3.19
N ILE A 320 13.90 11.03 2.89
CA ILE A 320 13.08 9.97 3.45
C ILE A 320 13.34 9.92 4.97
N PRO A 321 12.29 9.91 5.82
CA PRO A 321 12.46 9.89 7.26
C PRO A 321 13.32 8.72 7.74
N THR A 322 14.28 9.01 8.62
CA THR A 322 15.26 8.05 9.13
C THR A 322 14.89 7.56 10.54
N ASP A 323 15.58 6.49 10.99
CA ASP A 323 15.46 6.01 12.37
C ASP A 323 16.02 7.05 13.35
N CYS A 324 15.36 7.22 14.50
CA CYS A 324 15.80 8.11 15.56
C CYS A 324 17.04 7.59 16.31
N GLY A 325 17.42 6.32 16.14
CA GLY A 325 18.61 5.73 16.77
C GLY A 325 18.50 5.64 18.29
N GLY A 326 17.27 5.57 18.82
CA GLY A 326 16.98 5.56 20.25
C GLY A 326 16.96 6.94 20.92
N ASP A 327 17.34 8.01 20.21
CA ASP A 327 17.28 9.38 20.74
C ASP A 327 15.97 10.06 20.33
N TYR A 328 15.02 10.05 21.27
CA TYR A 328 13.73 10.73 21.18
C TYR A 328 13.70 11.98 22.08
N GLU A 329 14.79 12.28 22.80
CA GLU A 329 14.88 13.45 23.66
C GLU A 329 14.92 14.71 22.77
N GLY A 330 13.93 15.60 22.93
CA GLY A 330 13.74 16.77 22.06
C GLY A 330 12.70 16.60 20.95
N LEU A 331 12.25 15.37 20.64
CA LEU A 331 11.09 15.12 19.77
C LEU A 331 9.77 15.03 20.55
N LEU A 332 9.85 14.52 21.78
CA LEU A 332 8.70 14.28 22.66
C LEU A 332 8.66 15.29 23.82
N PRO A 333 7.48 15.54 24.42
CA PRO A 333 7.36 16.41 25.58
C PRO A 333 8.30 15.99 26.72
N GLU A 334 8.85 16.98 27.44
CA GLU A 334 9.80 16.74 28.52
C GLU A 334 9.25 15.74 29.55
N GLY A 335 10.03 14.71 29.84
CA GLY A 335 9.68 13.65 30.81
C GLY A 335 8.64 12.63 30.34
N PHE A 336 8.13 12.71 29.10
CA PHE A 336 7.11 11.76 28.59
C PHE A 336 7.55 10.30 28.68
N LEU A 337 8.77 9.98 28.22
CA LEU A 337 9.30 8.61 28.27
C LEU A 337 9.37 8.09 29.70
N LYS A 338 9.81 8.92 30.66
CA LYS A 338 9.86 8.57 32.08
C LYS A 338 8.47 8.37 32.68
N ARG A 339 7.49 9.22 32.33
CA ARG A 339 6.11 9.10 32.83
C ARG A 339 5.37 7.89 32.25
N THR A 340 5.87 7.31 31.16
CA THR A 340 5.24 6.19 30.45
C THR A 340 6.07 4.91 30.46
N GLU A 341 7.22 4.88 31.14
CA GLU A 341 8.19 3.78 31.10
C GLU A 341 7.61 2.40 31.46
N ASN A 342 6.56 2.37 32.29
CA ASN A 342 5.90 1.15 32.74
C ASN A 342 4.76 0.66 31.83
N ARG A 343 4.42 1.41 30.78
CA ARG A 343 3.26 1.13 29.91
C ARG A 343 3.47 1.45 28.43
N GLY A 344 4.54 2.15 28.07
CA GLY A 344 4.81 2.64 26.73
C GLY A 344 6.17 2.21 26.22
N MET A 345 6.24 1.88 24.94
CA MET A 345 7.48 1.69 24.20
C MET A 345 7.48 2.57 22.95
N VAL A 346 8.62 3.22 22.68
CA VAL A 346 8.84 4.01 21.47
C VAL A 346 9.96 3.36 20.67
N CYS A 347 9.77 3.21 19.36
CA CYS A 347 10.76 2.65 18.45
C CYS A 347 10.88 3.47 17.16
N GLY A 348 11.98 3.33 16.43
CA GLY A 348 12.18 4.00 15.14
C GLY A 348 11.47 3.29 13.99
N TRP A 349 11.78 2.01 13.83
CA TRP A 349 11.10 1.08 12.92
C TRP A 349 10.52 -0.09 13.69
N ALA A 350 9.23 -0.35 13.50
CA ALA A 350 8.57 -1.51 14.08
C ALA A 350 8.53 -2.67 13.05
N PRO A 351 8.81 -3.92 13.46
CA PRO A 351 8.49 -5.10 12.64
C PRO A 351 6.97 -5.29 12.63
N GLN A 352 6.28 -4.48 11.80
CA GLN A 352 4.84 -4.24 11.87
C GLN A 352 4.01 -5.53 11.87
N THR A 353 4.31 -6.49 10.99
CA THR A 353 3.59 -7.77 10.92
C THR A 353 3.77 -8.61 12.18
N THR A 354 4.98 -8.60 12.78
CA THR A 354 5.24 -9.25 14.08
C THR A 354 4.47 -8.57 15.21
N VAL A 355 4.48 -7.23 15.25
CA VAL A 355 3.76 -6.44 16.27
C VAL A 355 2.26 -6.70 16.17
N LEU A 356 1.67 -6.52 15.00
CA LEU A 356 0.23 -6.72 14.76
C LEU A 356 -0.19 -8.16 15.08
N GLY A 357 0.64 -9.15 14.74
CA GLY A 357 0.40 -10.55 15.06
C GLY A 357 0.52 -10.92 16.55
N HIS A 358 1.04 -10.02 17.40
CA HIS A 358 1.25 -10.31 18.81
C HIS A 358 -0.05 -10.22 19.61
N ALA A 359 -0.29 -11.20 20.50
CA ALA A 359 -1.53 -11.31 21.27
C ALA A 359 -1.82 -10.08 22.19
N ALA A 360 -0.79 -9.36 22.61
CA ALA A 360 -0.91 -8.14 23.40
C ALA A 360 -1.51 -6.95 22.63
N VAL A 361 -1.41 -6.92 21.30
CA VAL A 361 -1.90 -5.78 20.50
C VAL A 361 -3.42 -5.87 20.37
N GLY A 362 -4.09 -4.80 20.77
CA GLY A 362 -5.54 -4.69 20.83
C GLY A 362 -6.14 -3.68 19.87
N GLY A 363 -5.34 -2.77 19.29
CA GLY A 363 -5.79 -1.76 18.35
C GLY A 363 -4.62 -1.12 17.61
N PHE A 364 -4.90 -0.54 16.44
CA PHE A 364 -3.89 0.01 15.56
C PHE A 364 -4.28 1.41 15.06
N VAL A 365 -3.57 2.45 15.51
CA VAL A 365 -3.68 3.79 14.91
C VAL A 365 -2.80 3.82 13.67
N SER A 366 -3.44 3.98 12.51
CA SER A 366 -2.80 3.78 11.21
C SER A 366 -3.04 4.92 10.25
N HIS A 367 -2.05 5.18 9.41
CA HIS A 367 -2.20 6.02 8.22
C HIS A 367 -3.10 5.45 7.12
N CYS A 368 -3.70 4.27 7.30
CA CYS A 368 -4.60 3.64 6.32
C CYS A 368 -3.95 3.35 4.95
N GLY A 369 -2.63 3.16 4.89
CA GLY A 369 -1.99 2.55 3.72
C GLY A 369 -2.52 1.14 3.51
N TRP A 370 -2.73 0.75 2.25
CA TRP A 370 -3.49 -0.47 1.94
C TRP A 370 -2.87 -1.75 2.52
N ASN A 371 -1.55 -1.93 2.42
CA ASN A 371 -0.89 -3.08 3.04
C ASN A 371 -1.10 -3.13 4.56
N SER A 372 -1.00 -1.99 5.26
CA SER A 372 -1.25 -1.91 6.70
C SER A 372 -2.69 -2.30 7.07
N ILE A 373 -3.66 -1.98 6.22
CA ILE A 373 -5.06 -2.42 6.39
C ILE A 373 -5.13 -3.94 6.28
N LEU A 374 -4.59 -4.53 5.22
CA LEU A 374 -4.62 -5.97 4.99
C LEU A 374 -3.89 -6.75 6.09
N GLU A 375 -2.72 -6.27 6.54
CA GLU A 375 -1.99 -6.84 7.67
C GLU A 375 -2.84 -6.87 8.95
N SER A 376 -3.49 -5.75 9.27
CA SER A 376 -4.35 -5.61 10.45
C SER A 376 -5.57 -6.53 10.39
N LEU A 377 -6.23 -6.61 9.23
CA LEU A 377 -7.38 -7.49 9.02
C LEU A 377 -6.99 -8.96 9.11
N TRP A 378 -5.84 -9.35 8.57
CA TRP A 378 -5.35 -10.74 8.64
C TRP A 378 -5.10 -11.24 10.06
N VAL A 379 -4.70 -10.35 10.97
CA VAL A 379 -4.47 -10.68 12.39
C VAL A 379 -5.68 -10.39 13.26
N GLY A 380 -6.69 -9.66 12.76
CA GLY A 380 -7.91 -9.32 13.47
C GLY A 380 -7.77 -8.15 14.44
N VAL A 381 -6.87 -7.21 14.16
CA VAL A 381 -6.67 -5.99 14.96
C VAL A 381 -7.49 -4.84 14.35
N PRO A 382 -8.36 -4.16 15.12
CA PRO A 382 -9.14 -3.03 14.62
C PRO A 382 -8.29 -1.78 14.45
N ILE A 383 -8.64 -0.96 13.46
CA ILE A 383 -7.92 0.25 13.09
C ILE A 383 -8.61 1.50 13.64
N VAL A 384 -7.80 2.49 14.05
CA VAL A 384 -8.20 3.90 14.20
C VAL A 384 -7.66 4.66 12.99
N THR A 385 -8.54 5.27 12.20
CA THR A 385 -8.16 5.86 10.91
C THR A 385 -7.51 7.23 11.06
N TRP A 386 -6.28 7.38 10.56
CA TRP A 386 -5.59 8.66 10.53
C TRP A 386 -4.79 8.84 9.22
N PRO A 387 -5.48 8.98 8.07
CA PRO A 387 -4.85 9.04 6.76
C PRO A 387 -3.92 10.25 6.62
N MET A 388 -2.91 10.15 5.74
CA MET A 388 -1.88 11.20 5.57
C MET A 388 -1.75 11.68 4.11
N TYR A 389 -1.63 10.76 3.15
CA TYR A 389 -1.34 11.04 1.72
C TYR A 389 -1.86 9.95 0.77
N ALA A 390 -1.54 10.06 -0.52
CA ALA A 390 -1.95 9.11 -1.56
C ALA A 390 -3.47 8.87 -1.57
N GLU A 391 -3.92 7.63 -1.57
CA GLU A 391 -5.33 7.22 -1.52
C GLU A 391 -5.84 6.91 -0.11
N GLN A 392 -5.03 7.18 0.93
CA GLN A 392 -5.32 6.76 2.30
C GLN A 392 -6.64 7.31 2.84
N GLN A 393 -7.06 8.50 2.42
CA GLN A 393 -8.34 9.09 2.80
C GLN A 393 -9.52 8.26 2.25
N LEU A 394 -9.41 7.75 1.03
CA LEU A 394 -10.41 6.83 0.47
C LEU A 394 -10.39 5.49 1.20
N ASN A 395 -9.21 4.96 1.51
CA ASN A 395 -9.10 3.72 2.27
C ASN A 395 -9.73 3.86 3.67
N ALA A 396 -9.50 5.01 4.34
CA ALA A 396 -10.10 5.32 5.63
C ALA A 396 -11.63 5.43 5.52
N PHE A 397 -12.12 6.15 4.51
CA PHE A 397 -13.55 6.27 4.22
C PHE A 397 -14.18 4.90 4.00
N GLU A 398 -13.58 4.05 3.17
CA GLU A 398 -14.10 2.71 2.89
C GLU A 398 -14.15 1.86 4.18
N MET A 399 -13.06 1.85 4.95
CA MET A 399 -12.96 1.09 6.19
C MET A 399 -13.97 1.51 7.26
N VAL A 400 -14.32 2.79 7.34
CA VAL A 400 -15.26 3.32 8.33
C VAL A 400 -16.70 3.29 7.82
N VAL A 401 -16.94 3.78 6.60
CA VAL A 401 -18.28 4.10 6.09
C VAL A 401 -18.87 2.97 5.24
N ASP A 402 -18.07 2.34 4.38
CA ASP A 402 -18.56 1.28 3.49
C ASP A 402 -18.53 -0.09 4.19
N LEU A 403 -17.51 -0.34 5.02
CA LEU A 403 -17.24 -1.66 5.59
C LEU A 403 -17.48 -1.75 7.10
N ASP A 404 -17.51 -0.61 7.82
CA ASP A 404 -17.62 -0.55 9.28
C ASP A 404 -16.60 -1.48 10.01
N LEU A 405 -15.34 -1.45 9.55
CA LEU A 405 -14.22 -2.25 10.05
C LEU A 405 -13.18 -1.42 10.82
N ALA A 406 -13.42 -0.12 10.99
CA ALA A 406 -12.50 0.78 11.68
C ALA A 406 -13.25 1.81 12.54
N VAL A 407 -12.53 2.36 13.51
CA VAL A 407 -12.96 3.50 14.31
C VAL A 407 -12.43 4.77 13.67
N GLU A 408 -13.32 5.75 13.48
CA GLU A 408 -12.94 7.05 12.93
C GLU A 408 -12.17 7.88 13.96
N LEU A 409 -10.96 8.32 13.58
CA LEU A 409 -10.36 9.51 14.15
C LEU A 409 -10.47 10.65 13.14
N ARG A 410 -9.91 10.46 11.94
CA ARG A 410 -10.12 11.34 10.79
C ARG A 410 -10.26 10.53 9.51
N LEU A 411 -10.99 11.08 8.55
CA LEU A 411 -11.10 10.54 7.18
C LEU A 411 -10.46 11.45 6.13
N ASP A 412 -10.44 12.75 6.38
CA ASP A 412 -10.02 13.79 5.44
C ASP A 412 -8.66 14.43 5.79
N TYR A 413 -8.02 13.96 6.87
CA TYR A 413 -6.71 14.46 7.29
C TYR A 413 -5.72 14.32 6.13
N ARG A 414 -5.05 15.42 5.83
CA ARG A 414 -4.00 15.51 4.83
C ARG A 414 -2.93 16.42 5.38
N ASN A 415 -1.69 16.04 5.18
CA ASN A 415 -0.58 16.93 5.41
C ASN A 415 0.22 16.93 4.11
N GLU A 416 0.38 18.09 3.49
CA GLU A 416 1.11 18.20 2.23
C GLU A 416 2.60 18.00 2.55
N LEU A 417 3.23 16.95 2.00
CA LEU A 417 4.69 16.87 1.96
C LEU A 417 5.19 18.17 1.34
N GLY A 418 6.00 18.94 2.07
CA GLY A 418 6.66 20.11 1.51
C GLY A 418 6.19 21.48 2.00
N GLY A 419 5.41 21.58 3.08
CA GLY A 419 5.31 22.84 3.82
C GLY A 419 4.83 24.04 2.97
N SER A 420 3.95 23.81 2.00
CA SER A 420 3.29 24.82 1.18
C SER A 420 2.30 25.65 2.02
N GLY A 421 2.81 26.37 3.03
CA GLY A 421 2.18 27.54 3.68
C GLY A 421 0.82 27.36 4.35
N GLY A 422 0.24 26.15 4.33
CA GLY A 422 -1.01 25.83 5.03
C GLY A 422 -0.80 25.76 6.53
N ARG A 423 -1.81 26.17 7.30
CA ARG A 423 -1.85 25.86 8.74
C ARG A 423 -1.83 24.34 8.88
N VAL A 424 -0.86 23.80 9.61
CA VAL A 424 -0.91 22.40 10.03
C VAL A 424 -2.16 22.25 10.89
N GLU A 425 -3.18 21.56 10.37
CA GLU A 425 -4.32 21.16 11.18
C GLU A 425 -3.80 20.14 12.19
N LEU A 426 -3.83 20.52 13.46
CA LEU A 426 -3.48 19.61 14.55
C LEU A 426 -4.73 18.84 14.96
N VAL A 427 -4.59 17.53 15.09
CA VAL A 427 -5.58 16.69 15.74
C VAL A 427 -5.33 16.77 17.24
N ALA A 428 -6.33 17.28 17.97
CA ALA A 428 -6.22 17.55 19.39
C ALA A 428 -6.08 16.27 20.22
N ALA A 429 -5.37 16.35 21.34
CA ALA A 429 -5.12 15.23 22.24
C ALA A 429 -6.41 14.57 22.73
N GLU A 430 -7.46 15.37 22.99
CA GLU A 430 -8.76 14.86 23.41
C GLU A 430 -9.44 14.03 22.32
N GLU A 431 -9.21 14.36 21.04
CA GLU A 431 -9.76 13.63 19.91
C GLU A 431 -9.07 12.28 19.74
N ILE A 432 -7.73 12.28 19.78
CA ILE A 432 -6.90 11.08 19.73
C ILE A 432 -7.22 10.16 20.91
N GLU A 433 -7.32 10.73 22.12
CA GLU A 433 -7.67 9.97 23.33
C GLU A 433 -9.01 9.26 23.17
N ARG A 434 -10.05 9.97 22.68
CA ARG A 434 -11.37 9.38 22.46
C ARG A 434 -11.31 8.22 21.46
N ALA A 435 -10.61 8.39 20.35
CA ALA A 435 -10.50 7.33 19.35
C ALA A 435 -9.72 6.11 19.88
N VAL A 436 -8.61 6.34 20.60
CA VAL A 436 -7.84 5.26 21.27
C VAL A 436 -8.70 4.54 22.30
N ARG A 437 -9.44 5.26 23.15
CA ARG A 437 -10.37 4.63 24.10
C ARG A 437 -11.49 3.88 23.39
N CYS A 438 -12.04 4.43 22.31
CA CYS A 438 -13.10 3.78 21.54
C CYS A 438 -12.63 2.43 20.98
N VAL A 439 -11.48 2.40 20.31
CA VAL A 439 -10.95 1.14 19.76
C VAL A 439 -10.57 0.16 20.87
N MET A 440 -9.99 0.64 21.97
CA MET A 440 -9.50 -0.23 23.04
C MET A 440 -10.63 -0.75 23.95
N ASP A 441 -11.54 0.11 24.39
CA ASP A 441 -12.56 -0.16 25.42
C ASP A 441 -13.98 -0.32 24.86
N GLY A 442 -14.31 0.34 23.75
CA GLY A 442 -15.68 0.72 23.42
C GLY A 442 -16.35 -0.06 22.28
N ASP A 443 -15.65 -0.28 21.16
CA ASP A 443 -16.32 -0.75 19.94
C ASP A 443 -16.33 -2.27 19.78
N ILE A 444 -17.24 -2.91 20.52
CA ILE A 444 -17.45 -4.36 20.47
C ILE A 444 -17.89 -4.82 19.06
N LEU A 445 -18.60 -3.96 18.33
CA LEU A 445 -19.13 -4.30 17.00
C LEU A 445 -18.01 -4.31 15.95
N VAL A 446 -17.20 -3.26 15.89
CA VAL A 446 -16.02 -3.21 15.00
C VAL A 446 -15.09 -4.38 15.31
N ARG A 447 -14.79 -4.64 16.59
CA ARG A 447 -13.95 -5.80 16.98
C ARG A 447 -14.52 -7.14 16.51
N LYS A 448 -15.84 -7.32 16.60
CA LYS A 448 -16.51 -8.53 16.11
C LYS A 448 -16.38 -8.65 14.59
N ARG A 449 -16.66 -7.57 13.85
CA ARG A 449 -16.60 -7.54 12.38
C ARG A 449 -15.17 -7.75 11.86
N VAL A 450 -14.18 -7.13 12.49
CA VAL A 450 -12.76 -7.33 12.17
C VAL A 450 -12.34 -8.79 12.42
N ARG A 451 -12.83 -9.43 13.49
CA ARG A 451 -12.57 -10.87 13.72
C ARG A 451 -13.23 -11.75 12.66
N GLU A 452 -14.45 -11.43 12.23
CA GLU A 452 -15.10 -12.15 11.12
C GLU A 452 -14.33 -11.94 9.80
N MET A 453 -13.84 -10.71 9.55
CA MET A 453 -13.06 -10.39 8.37
C MET A 453 -11.69 -11.06 8.37
N ARG A 454 -11.08 -11.26 9.54
CA ARG A 454 -9.87 -12.07 9.70
C ARG A 454 -10.06 -13.48 9.16
N GLU A 455 -11.12 -14.17 9.56
CA GLU A 455 -11.37 -15.54 9.10
C GLU A 455 -11.60 -15.57 7.58
N LYS A 456 -12.41 -14.64 7.05
CA LYS A 456 -12.62 -14.49 5.59
C LYS A 456 -11.32 -14.25 4.83
N SER A 457 -10.44 -13.39 5.36
CA SER A 457 -9.16 -13.08 4.70
C SER A 457 -8.27 -14.33 4.57
N ARG A 458 -8.31 -15.24 5.55
CA ARG A 458 -7.58 -16.51 5.56
C ARG A 458 -8.22 -17.54 4.64
N GLU A 459 -9.55 -17.62 4.66
CA GLU A 459 -10.33 -18.51 3.78
C GLU A 459 -10.14 -18.14 2.30
N ALA A 460 -10.00 -16.86 1.97
CA ALA A 460 -9.84 -16.39 0.59
C ALA A 460 -8.61 -16.97 -0.12
N VAL A 461 -7.52 -17.22 0.60
CA VAL A 461 -6.21 -17.60 0.00
C VAL A 461 -5.91 -19.09 0.03
N VAL A 462 -6.67 -19.89 0.77
CA VAL A 462 -6.53 -21.35 0.81
C VAL A 462 -7.26 -22.02 -0.36
N GLU A 463 -7.02 -23.30 -0.60
CA GLU A 463 -7.69 -24.06 -1.65
C GLU A 463 -9.22 -23.98 -1.51
N GLY A 464 -9.89 -23.56 -2.59
CA GLY A 464 -11.34 -23.31 -2.61
C GLY A 464 -11.74 -21.87 -2.31
N GLY A 465 -10.83 -21.03 -1.81
CA GLY A 465 -11.05 -19.60 -1.55
C GLY A 465 -11.16 -18.73 -2.81
N SER A 466 -11.77 -17.56 -2.66
CA SER A 466 -12.01 -16.59 -3.74
C SER A 466 -10.71 -16.15 -4.45
N SER A 467 -9.71 -15.72 -3.68
CA SER A 467 -8.40 -15.29 -4.17
C SER A 467 -7.57 -16.44 -4.72
N PHE A 468 -7.66 -17.64 -4.15
CA PHE A 468 -7.04 -18.84 -4.71
C PHE A 468 -7.61 -19.16 -6.09
N GLY A 469 -8.94 -19.18 -6.22
CA GLY A 469 -9.62 -19.39 -7.49
C GLY A 469 -9.29 -18.31 -8.53
N SER A 470 -9.21 -17.05 -8.10
CA SER A 470 -8.81 -15.91 -8.94
C SER A 470 -7.38 -16.04 -9.47
N LEU A 471 -6.43 -16.44 -8.61
CA LEU A 471 -5.05 -16.71 -9.02
C LEU A 471 -4.96 -17.87 -10.03
N LYS A 472 -5.75 -18.93 -9.82
CA LYS A 472 -5.81 -20.05 -10.78
C LYS A 472 -6.28 -19.60 -12.16
N ARG A 473 -7.33 -18.76 -12.23
CA ARG A 473 -7.79 -18.17 -13.49
C ARG A 473 -6.71 -17.33 -14.15
N LEU A 474 -6.03 -16.47 -13.38
CA LEU A 474 -4.90 -15.67 -13.86
C LEU A 474 -3.81 -16.54 -14.48
N VAL A 475 -3.42 -17.63 -13.81
CA VAL A 475 -2.41 -18.59 -14.32
C VAL A 475 -2.86 -19.21 -15.64
N ASP A 476 -4.11 -19.67 -15.73
CA ASP A 476 -4.65 -20.27 -16.96
C ASP A 476 -4.65 -19.25 -18.12
N ASP A 477 -5.03 -18.00 -17.85
CA ASP A 477 -5.04 -16.90 -18.83
C ASP A 477 -3.61 -16.48 -19.27
N MET A 478 -2.65 -16.47 -18.33
CA MET A 478 -1.24 -16.23 -18.61
C MET A 478 -0.63 -17.31 -19.51
N LEU A 479 -1.06 -18.56 -19.35
CA LEU A 479 -0.58 -19.70 -20.13
C LEU A 479 -1.38 -19.98 -21.41
N GLY A 480 -2.42 -19.19 -21.68
CA GLY A 480 -3.24 -19.33 -22.89
C GLY A 480 -4.13 -20.58 -22.91
N ARG A 481 -4.53 -21.09 -21.73
CA ARG A 481 -5.50 -22.19 -21.63
C ARG A 481 -6.92 -21.63 -21.79
N PRO A 482 -7.80 -22.24 -22.61
CA PRO A 482 -9.18 -21.76 -22.72
C PRO A 482 -9.92 -21.95 -21.40
N VAL A 483 -10.47 -20.85 -20.86
CA VAL A 483 -11.34 -20.85 -19.68
C VAL A 483 -12.60 -21.67 -20.00
N ILE A 484 -12.76 -22.83 -19.34
CA ILE A 484 -14.03 -23.54 -19.29
C ILE A 484 -14.95 -22.71 -18.40
N ARG A 485 -15.77 -21.84 -18.99
CA ARG A 485 -16.88 -21.23 -18.26
C ARG A 485 -17.82 -22.35 -17.86
N GLU A 486 -17.79 -22.74 -16.59
CA GLU A 486 -18.81 -23.61 -16.02
C GLU A 486 -20.16 -22.92 -16.20
N LYS A 487 -20.99 -23.50 -17.07
CA LYS A 487 -22.40 -23.13 -17.17
C LYS A 487 -23.03 -23.51 -15.84
N THR A 488 -23.31 -22.51 -15.00
CA THR A 488 -24.21 -22.65 -13.88
C THR A 488 -25.53 -23.18 -14.43
N SER A 489 -25.76 -24.47 -14.21
CA SER A 489 -26.96 -25.16 -14.68
C SER A 489 -28.09 -24.71 -13.76
N GLN A 490 -28.97 -23.86 -14.28
CA GLN A 490 -30.28 -23.66 -13.67
C GLN A 490 -31.05 -24.97 -13.81
N ILE A 491 -31.38 -25.59 -12.68
CA ILE A 491 -32.56 -26.45 -12.51
C ILE A 491 -33.28 -25.96 -11.26
#